data_AF-A0AAX2J9I2-F1
#
_entry.id   AF-A0AAX2J9I2-F1
#
_cell.length_a   1.000
_cell.length_b   1.000
_cell.length_c   1.000
_cell.angle_alpha   90.00
_cell.angle_beta   90.00
_cell.angle_gamma   90.00
#
_symmetry.space_group_name_H-M   'P 1'
#
loop_
_entity.id
_entity.type
_entity.pdbx_description
1 polymer ?
#
loop_
_entity_poly.entity_id
_entity_poly.type
_entity_poly.pdbx_seq_one_letter_code
_entity_poly.pdbx_strand_id
1 'polypeptide(L)'
;MKKGIIVFLFLSCLTTALYSQEISEKEGKKVLEEIRREIQAEEKVKLKAIEDAEKAKAEEEKARIAAEKAEEKKGKKILEDIRRDMNESLEEKVFRSDNNPEARIAAAGAAFEIGKERMAFLKMEEEEIVKLEEVLGMEPNENRVFLSQKFDEVYDQFNSNNNEIELLLLENEKLNEYLSRLDRMEQKVRAGN
;
A
#
# COMPACT_ATOMS: atom_id res chain seq x y z
N MET A 1 31.30 -86.72 57.22
CA MET A 1 30.24 -86.15 56.36
C MET A 1 29.65 -84.81 56.83
N LYS A 2 29.69 -84.43 58.13
CA LYS A 2 29.07 -83.17 58.61
C LYS A 2 29.76 -81.86 58.21
N LYS A 3 31.10 -81.84 58.00
CA LYS A 3 31.85 -80.61 57.66
C LYS A 3 31.74 -80.19 56.18
N GLY A 4 31.56 -81.15 55.26
CA GLY A 4 31.42 -80.85 53.82
C GLY A 4 30.06 -80.24 53.44
N ILE A 5 28.99 -80.62 54.15
CA ILE A 5 27.63 -80.15 53.87
C ILE A 5 27.47 -78.66 54.21
N ILE A 6 28.09 -78.19 55.31
CA ILE A 6 28.05 -76.78 55.72
C ILE A 6 28.80 -75.91 54.72
N VAL A 7 29.99 -76.34 54.27
CA VAL A 7 30.77 -75.61 53.25
C VAL A 7 30.03 -75.53 51.91
N PHE A 8 29.36 -76.60 51.51
CA PHE A 8 28.56 -76.62 50.27
C PHE A 8 27.34 -75.69 50.34
N LEU A 9 26.65 -75.65 51.49
CA LEU A 9 25.55 -74.72 51.73
C LEU A 9 26.01 -73.26 51.70
N PHE A 10 27.12 -72.92 52.37
CA PHE A 10 27.69 -71.56 52.33
C PHE A 10 28.12 -71.14 50.92
N LEU A 11 28.72 -72.04 50.15
CA LEU A 11 29.14 -71.74 48.78
C LEU A 11 27.92 -71.53 47.86
N SER A 12 26.84 -72.30 48.05
CA SER A 12 25.58 -72.12 47.31
C SER A 12 24.85 -70.81 47.64
N CYS A 13 24.95 -70.31 48.88
CA CYS A 13 24.41 -69.02 49.28
C CYS A 13 25.25 -67.85 48.75
N LEU A 14 26.58 -67.98 48.68
CA LEU A 14 27.45 -66.96 48.09
C LEU A 14 27.22 -66.82 46.59
N THR A 15 27.07 -67.93 45.86
CA THR A 15 26.80 -67.89 44.42
C THR A 15 25.43 -67.28 44.12
N THR A 16 24.39 -67.57 44.91
CA THR A 16 23.07 -66.93 44.75
C THR A 16 23.06 -65.44 45.14
N ALA A 17 23.80 -65.03 46.16
CA ALA A 17 23.94 -63.62 46.52
C ALA A 17 24.69 -62.80 45.44
N LEU A 18 25.79 -63.35 44.91
CA LEU A 18 26.54 -62.73 43.81
C LEU A 18 25.68 -62.64 42.53
N TYR A 19 24.92 -63.69 42.21
CA TYR A 19 24.00 -63.70 41.08
C TYR A 19 22.86 -62.68 41.25
N SER A 20 22.33 -62.53 42.47
CA SER A 20 21.29 -61.53 42.78
C SER A 20 21.82 -60.09 42.70
N GLN A 21 23.07 -59.86 43.12
CA GLN A 21 23.74 -58.57 42.98
C GLN A 21 23.98 -58.23 41.50
N GLU A 22 24.45 -59.19 40.70
CA GLU A 22 24.68 -59.02 39.27
C GLU A 22 23.37 -58.80 38.48
N ILE A 23 22.27 -59.44 38.90
CA ILE A 23 20.92 -59.14 38.38
C ILE A 23 20.51 -57.71 38.74
N SER A 24 20.70 -57.27 40.00
CA SER A 24 20.37 -55.91 40.43
C SER A 24 21.18 -54.82 39.71
N GLU A 25 22.45 -55.09 39.39
CA GLU A 25 23.29 -54.17 38.60
C GLU A 25 22.87 -54.12 37.13
N LYS A 26 22.45 -55.26 36.55
CA LYS A 26 21.92 -55.32 35.18
C LYS A 26 20.58 -54.60 35.07
N GLU A 27 19.71 -54.72 36.07
CA GLU A 27 18.44 -53.99 36.15
C GLU A 27 18.67 -52.50 36.39
N GLY A 28 19.57 -52.12 37.31
CA GLY A 28 19.93 -50.73 37.55
C GLY A 28 20.53 -50.03 36.32
N LYS A 29 21.35 -50.74 35.53
CA LYS A 29 21.87 -50.22 34.25
C LYS A 29 20.75 -49.99 33.22
N LYS A 30 19.76 -50.88 33.13
CA LYS A 30 18.60 -50.70 32.24
C LYS A 30 17.77 -49.48 32.62
N VAL A 31 17.50 -49.30 33.91
CA VAL A 31 16.75 -48.13 34.43
C VAL A 31 17.51 -46.83 34.15
N LEU A 32 18.83 -46.80 34.37
CA LEU A 32 19.64 -45.62 34.04
C LEU A 32 19.68 -45.30 32.54
N GLU A 33 19.67 -46.33 31.69
CA GLU A 33 19.63 -46.15 30.24
C GLU A 33 18.26 -45.61 29.77
N GLU A 34 17.18 -46.07 30.40
CA GLU A 34 15.82 -45.58 30.16
C GLU A 34 15.65 -44.11 30.59
N ILE A 35 16.09 -43.77 31.80
CA ILE A 35 16.13 -42.37 32.30
C ILE A 35 16.95 -41.48 31.36
N ARG A 36 18.11 -41.95 30.88
CA ARG A 36 18.94 -41.18 29.93
C ARG A 36 18.21 -40.96 28.60
N ARG A 37 17.49 -41.95 28.08
CA ARG A 37 16.69 -41.80 26.85
C ARG A 37 15.53 -40.84 27.04
N GLU A 38 14.86 -40.88 28.19
CA GLU A 38 13.75 -39.99 28.52
C GLU A 38 14.22 -38.54 28.66
N ILE A 39 15.33 -38.30 29.36
CA ILE A 39 15.97 -36.97 29.45
C ILE A 39 16.34 -36.44 28.06
N GLN A 40 16.96 -37.27 27.20
CA GLN A 40 17.30 -36.86 25.83
C GLN A 40 16.08 -36.58 24.96
N ALA A 41 14.98 -37.31 25.16
CA ALA A 41 13.72 -37.07 24.45
C ALA A 41 13.09 -35.75 24.94
N GLU A 42 13.07 -35.50 26.25
CA GLU A 42 12.55 -34.26 26.84
C GLU A 42 13.37 -33.03 26.40
N GLU A 43 14.70 -33.13 26.40
CA GLU A 43 15.60 -32.07 25.89
C GLU A 43 15.35 -31.78 24.41
N LYS A 44 15.17 -32.81 23.58
CA LYS A 44 14.83 -32.64 22.15
C LYS A 44 13.49 -31.96 21.96
N VAL A 45 12.49 -32.26 22.79
CA VAL A 45 11.17 -31.60 22.74
C VAL A 45 11.29 -30.14 23.18
N LYS A 46 12.02 -29.86 24.25
CA LYS A 46 12.28 -28.49 24.72
C LYS A 46 13.03 -27.66 23.67
N LEU A 47 14.04 -28.22 23.03
CA LEU A 47 14.79 -27.56 21.95
C LEU A 47 13.90 -27.27 20.73
N LYS A 48 13.06 -28.22 20.32
CA LYS A 48 12.09 -27.99 19.22
C LYS A 48 11.10 -26.88 19.57
N ALA A 49 10.58 -26.87 20.79
CA ALA A 49 9.67 -25.80 21.23
C ALA A 49 10.33 -24.42 21.22
N ILE A 50 11.63 -24.34 21.56
CA ILE A 50 12.40 -23.09 21.46
C ILE A 50 12.60 -22.70 19.99
N GLU A 51 13.02 -23.64 19.13
CA GLU A 51 13.23 -23.38 17.70
C GLU A 51 11.94 -22.94 17.00
N ASP A 52 10.81 -23.57 17.30
CA ASP A 52 9.51 -23.22 16.74
C ASP A 52 9.03 -21.85 17.25
N ALA A 53 9.27 -21.53 18.52
CA ALA A 53 8.98 -20.20 19.07
C ALA A 53 9.86 -19.11 18.47
N GLU A 54 11.15 -19.39 18.21
CA GLU A 54 12.05 -18.46 17.51
C GLU A 54 11.65 -18.25 16.05
N LYS A 55 11.27 -19.32 15.34
CA LYS A 55 10.73 -19.22 13.97
C LYS A 55 9.47 -18.38 13.93
N ALA A 56 8.53 -18.61 14.84
CA ALA A 56 7.30 -17.82 14.93
C ALA A 56 7.60 -16.33 15.19
N LYS A 57 8.50 -16.01 16.13
CA LYS A 57 8.94 -14.63 16.38
C LYS A 57 9.64 -14.01 15.18
N ALA A 58 10.46 -14.77 14.46
CA ALA A 58 11.15 -14.29 13.27
C ALA A 58 10.19 -14.04 12.10
N GLU A 59 9.15 -14.84 11.95
CA GLU A 59 8.09 -14.63 10.96
C GLU A 59 7.22 -13.42 11.31
N GLU A 60 6.84 -13.27 12.57
CA GLU A 60 6.10 -12.10 13.08
C GLU A 60 6.89 -10.80 12.85
N GLU A 61 8.19 -10.78 13.20
CA GLU A 61 9.06 -9.63 12.99
C GLU A 61 9.22 -9.31 11.50
N LYS A 62 9.38 -10.32 10.64
CA LYS A 62 9.40 -10.13 9.18
C LYS A 62 8.10 -9.53 8.66
N ALA A 63 6.95 -9.98 9.17
CA ALA A 63 5.64 -9.43 8.80
C ALA A 63 5.50 -7.97 9.25
N ARG A 64 5.95 -7.63 10.46
CA ARG A 64 5.98 -6.26 10.98
C ARG A 64 6.86 -5.34 10.14
N ILE A 65 8.09 -5.76 9.83
CA ILE A 65 9.01 -5.01 8.97
C ILE A 65 8.43 -4.84 7.56
N ALA A 66 7.75 -5.85 7.01
CA ALA A 66 7.11 -5.74 5.71
C ALA A 66 5.95 -4.73 5.71
N ALA A 67 5.14 -4.72 6.77
CA ALA A 67 4.06 -3.75 6.96
C ALA A 67 4.61 -2.32 7.11
N GLU A 68 5.64 -2.12 7.94
CA GLU A 68 6.30 -0.82 8.12
C GLU A 68 6.90 -0.31 6.81
N LYS A 69 7.61 -1.16 6.05
CA LYS A 69 8.14 -0.80 4.72
C LYS A 69 7.02 -0.45 3.73
N ALA A 70 5.85 -1.06 3.83
CA ALA A 70 4.72 -0.72 2.99
C ALA A 70 4.14 0.66 3.35
N GLU A 71 4.07 1.00 4.64
CA GLU A 71 3.69 2.35 5.08
C GLU A 71 4.73 3.40 4.70
N GLU A 72 6.02 3.11 4.86
CA GLU A 72 7.10 4.01 4.45
C GLU A 72 7.03 4.30 2.94
N LYS A 73 6.75 3.29 2.10
CA LYS A 73 6.53 3.48 0.67
C LYS A 73 5.32 4.37 0.37
N LYS A 74 4.22 4.21 1.11
CA LYS A 74 3.04 5.09 0.97
C LYS A 74 3.40 6.52 1.36
N GLY A 75 4.11 6.72 2.47
CA GLY A 75 4.58 8.03 2.92
C GLY A 75 5.51 8.70 1.90
N LYS A 76 6.48 7.96 1.36
CA LYS A 76 7.37 8.43 0.28
C LYS A 76 6.60 8.83 -0.96
N LYS A 77 5.62 8.02 -1.39
CA LYS A 77 4.77 8.34 -2.54
C LYS A 77 3.99 9.63 -2.33
N ILE A 78 3.39 9.83 -1.15
CA ILE A 78 2.68 11.07 -0.81
C ILE A 78 3.63 12.27 -0.87
N LEU A 79 4.83 12.14 -0.30
CA LEU A 79 5.82 13.21 -0.30
C LEU A 79 6.30 13.56 -1.73
N GLU A 80 6.52 12.55 -2.57
CA GLU A 80 6.84 12.73 -3.99
C GLU A 80 5.69 13.41 -4.74
N ASP A 81 4.44 13.00 -4.49
CA ASP A 81 3.27 13.61 -5.11
C ASP A 81 3.12 15.09 -4.73
N ILE A 82 3.34 15.44 -3.45
CA ILE A 82 3.36 16.83 -2.99
C ILE A 82 4.50 17.61 -3.63
N ARG A 83 5.72 17.08 -3.60
CA ARG A 83 6.89 17.73 -4.19
C ARG A 83 6.69 17.97 -5.68
N ARG A 84 6.09 17.01 -6.37
CA ARG A 84 5.77 17.10 -7.78
C ARG A 84 4.70 18.16 -8.04
N ASP A 85 3.59 18.13 -7.31
CA ASP A 85 2.53 19.14 -7.41
C ASP A 85 3.04 20.56 -7.16
N MET A 86 3.97 20.76 -6.23
CA MET A 86 4.56 22.08 -5.98
C MET A 86 5.49 22.58 -7.09
N ASN A 87 6.11 21.68 -7.87
CA ASN A 87 7.12 22.04 -8.87
C ASN A 87 6.59 21.97 -10.31
N GLU A 88 5.45 21.31 -10.55
CA GLU A 88 4.80 21.23 -11.85
C GLU A 88 4.13 22.56 -12.23
N SER A 89 4.13 22.87 -13.53
CA SER A 89 3.38 24.00 -14.06
C SER A 89 1.87 23.74 -13.94
N LEU A 90 1.06 24.80 -13.96
CA LEU A 90 -0.41 24.65 -14.00
C LEU A 90 -0.85 23.84 -15.22
N GLU A 91 -0.17 24.02 -16.36
CA GLU A 91 -0.40 23.24 -17.58
C GLU A 91 -0.20 21.75 -17.35
N GLU A 92 0.93 21.35 -16.76
CA GLU A 92 1.24 19.94 -16.49
C GLU A 92 0.24 19.32 -15.50
N LYS A 93 -0.24 20.09 -14.50
CA LYS A 93 -1.30 19.63 -13.59
C LYS A 93 -2.61 19.32 -14.31
N VAL A 94 -2.98 20.13 -15.31
CA VAL A 94 -4.18 19.91 -16.11
C VAL A 94 -4.02 18.64 -16.95
N PHE A 95 -2.89 18.46 -17.63
CA PHE A 95 -2.69 17.30 -18.52
C PHE A 95 -2.38 15.99 -17.78
N ARG A 96 -1.85 16.06 -16.56
CA ARG A 96 -1.65 14.91 -15.68
C ARG A 96 -2.95 14.37 -15.10
N SER A 97 -3.99 15.21 -14.97
CA SER A 97 -5.28 14.77 -14.44
C SER A 97 -5.74 13.50 -15.17
N ASP A 98 -6.37 12.58 -14.45
CA ASP A 98 -6.82 11.30 -15.01
C ASP A 98 -7.55 11.54 -16.33
N ASN A 99 -7.49 10.59 -17.27
CA ASN A 99 -8.15 10.69 -18.58
C ASN A 99 -9.69 10.77 -18.51
N ASN A 100 -10.23 11.02 -17.32
CA ASN A 100 -11.62 11.31 -17.07
C ASN A 100 -11.98 12.75 -17.49
N PRO A 101 -12.98 12.96 -18.36
CA PRO A 101 -13.41 14.28 -18.81
C PRO A 101 -13.71 15.25 -17.64
N GLU A 102 -14.42 14.80 -16.60
CA GLU A 102 -14.78 15.66 -15.48
C GLU A 102 -13.57 16.09 -14.65
N ALA A 103 -12.59 15.20 -14.47
CA ALA A 103 -11.35 15.52 -13.75
C ALA A 103 -10.52 16.56 -14.51
N ARG A 104 -10.47 16.45 -15.84
CA ARG A 104 -9.79 17.41 -16.72
C ARG A 104 -10.45 18.78 -16.71
N ILE A 105 -11.79 18.84 -16.78
CA ILE A 105 -12.55 20.09 -16.68
C ILE A 105 -12.28 20.77 -15.33
N ALA A 106 -12.31 20.02 -14.23
CA ALA A 106 -12.04 20.55 -12.90
C ALA A 106 -10.60 21.09 -12.77
N ALA A 107 -9.60 20.34 -13.26
CA ALA A 107 -8.21 20.78 -13.24
C ALA A 107 -7.99 22.05 -14.09
N ALA A 108 -8.56 22.08 -15.30
CA ALA A 108 -8.49 23.25 -16.18
C ALA A 108 -9.18 24.46 -15.55
N GLY A 109 -10.35 24.27 -14.93
CA GLY A 109 -11.07 25.32 -14.21
C GLY A 109 -10.23 25.91 -13.08
N ALA A 110 -9.60 25.07 -12.26
CA ALA A 110 -8.70 25.52 -11.21
C ALA A 110 -7.50 26.32 -11.76
N ALA A 111 -6.91 25.89 -12.88
CA ALA A 111 -5.81 26.61 -13.52
C ALA A 111 -6.25 27.99 -14.03
N PHE A 112 -7.45 28.10 -14.61
CA PHE A 112 -8.00 29.37 -15.08
C PHE A 112 -8.37 30.31 -13.93
N GLU A 113 -8.90 29.83 -12.81
CA GLU A 113 -9.14 30.69 -11.63
C GLU A 113 -7.83 31.26 -11.07
N ILE A 114 -6.78 30.44 -10.96
CA ILE A 114 -5.45 30.93 -10.57
C ILE A 114 -4.93 31.95 -11.59
N GLY A 115 -5.15 31.70 -12.88
CA GLY A 115 -4.80 32.63 -13.96
C GLY A 115 -5.51 33.98 -13.80
N LYS A 116 -6.80 33.97 -13.46
CA LYS A 116 -7.64 35.14 -13.26
C LYS A 116 -7.18 35.99 -12.07
N GLU A 117 -6.82 35.34 -10.96
CA GLU A 117 -6.22 36.03 -9.80
C GLU A 117 -4.93 36.74 -10.18
N ARG A 118 -4.03 36.07 -10.91
CA ARG A 118 -2.79 36.68 -11.43
C ARG A 118 -3.06 37.82 -12.39
N MET A 119 -4.08 37.67 -13.23
CA MET A 119 -4.44 38.67 -14.22
C MET A 119 -5.04 39.93 -13.61
N ALA A 120 -5.69 39.84 -12.45
CA ALA A 120 -6.17 41.01 -11.72
C ALA A 120 -5.02 41.95 -11.30
N PHE A 121 -3.87 41.40 -10.91
CA PHE A 121 -2.67 42.21 -10.65
C PHE A 121 -2.12 42.84 -11.92
N LEU A 122 -2.00 42.07 -12.99
CA LEU A 122 -1.53 42.57 -14.28
C LEU A 122 -2.44 43.66 -14.86
N LYS A 123 -3.77 43.54 -14.71
CA LYS A 123 -4.72 44.59 -15.13
C LYS A 123 -4.43 45.93 -14.46
N MET A 124 -4.09 45.93 -13.17
CA MET A 124 -3.72 47.16 -12.46
C MET A 124 -2.41 47.76 -13.00
N GLU A 125 -1.39 46.94 -13.24
CA GLU A 125 -0.12 47.39 -13.84
C GLU A 125 -0.32 47.93 -15.26
N GLU A 126 -1.14 47.24 -16.07
CA GLU A 126 -1.50 47.66 -17.43
C GLU A 126 -2.22 49.01 -17.43
N GLU A 127 -3.16 49.24 -16.50
CA GLU A 127 -3.82 50.54 -16.31
C GLU A 127 -2.86 51.64 -15.86
N GLU A 128 -1.91 51.34 -14.96
CA GLU A 128 -0.88 52.28 -14.54
C GLU A 128 0.04 52.70 -15.70
N ILE A 129 0.40 51.75 -16.57
CA ILE A 129 1.17 52.03 -17.80
C ILE A 129 0.41 53.04 -18.68
N VAL A 130 -0.89 52.83 -18.89
CA VAL A 130 -1.71 53.77 -19.69
C VAL A 130 -1.71 55.17 -19.10
N LYS A 131 -1.91 55.28 -17.77
CA LYS A 131 -1.91 56.58 -17.07
C LYS A 131 -0.56 57.28 -17.17
N LEU A 132 0.54 56.54 -17.07
CA LEU A 132 1.89 57.09 -17.19
C LEU A 132 2.18 57.60 -18.60
N GLU A 133 1.80 56.84 -19.63
CA GLU A 133 1.92 57.27 -21.03
C GLU A 133 1.15 58.57 -21.30
N GLU A 134 -0.08 58.67 -20.78
CA GLU A 134 -0.91 59.86 -20.89
C GLU A 134 -0.24 61.09 -20.23
N VAL A 135 0.28 60.94 -19.02
CA VAL A 135 1.02 62.01 -18.30
C VAL A 135 2.29 62.42 -19.04
N LEU A 136 2.95 61.47 -19.70
CA LEU A 136 4.16 61.73 -20.50
C LEU A 136 3.84 62.32 -21.89
N GLY A 137 2.55 62.48 -22.24
CA GLY A 137 2.13 63.01 -23.54
C GLY A 137 2.46 62.07 -24.71
N MET A 138 2.56 60.76 -24.43
CA MET A 138 2.77 59.75 -25.46
C MET A 138 1.46 59.50 -26.21
N GLU A 139 1.54 59.32 -27.53
CA GLU A 139 0.35 58.92 -28.29
C GLU A 139 -0.08 57.50 -27.91
N PRO A 140 -1.38 57.28 -27.61
CA PRO A 140 -1.87 55.96 -27.26
C PRO A 140 -1.70 55.00 -28.45
N ASN A 141 -1.11 53.84 -28.21
CA ASN A 141 -0.98 52.81 -29.22
C ASN A 141 -2.33 52.08 -29.41
N GLU A 142 -3.06 52.41 -30.48
CA GLU A 142 -4.36 51.82 -30.82
C GLU A 142 -4.30 50.31 -31.09
N ASN A 143 -3.14 49.77 -31.45
CA ASN A 143 -2.95 48.34 -31.71
C ASN A 143 -2.49 47.57 -30.46
N ARG A 144 -2.38 48.23 -29.30
CA ARG A 144 -1.97 47.57 -28.07
C ARG A 144 -3.07 46.63 -27.60
N VAL A 145 -2.75 45.34 -27.57
CA VAL A 145 -3.59 44.31 -26.94
C VAL A 145 -2.91 43.87 -25.66
N PHE A 146 -3.61 44.06 -24.55
CA PHE A 146 -3.13 43.70 -23.23
C PHE A 146 -3.20 42.18 -23.00
N LEU A 147 -2.33 41.67 -22.13
CA LEU A 147 -2.33 40.25 -21.81
C LEU A 147 -3.63 39.88 -21.10
N SER A 148 -4.14 40.80 -20.28
CA SER A 148 -5.39 40.62 -19.58
C SER A 148 -6.61 40.49 -20.47
N GLN A 149 -6.65 41.24 -21.57
CA GLN A 149 -7.70 41.13 -22.59
C GLN A 149 -7.65 39.76 -23.27
N LYS A 150 -6.47 39.32 -23.70
CA LYS A 150 -6.29 37.98 -24.30
C LYS A 150 -6.69 36.87 -23.33
N PHE A 151 -6.40 37.06 -22.05
CA PHE A 151 -6.80 36.10 -21.03
C PHE A 151 -8.32 36.02 -20.88
N ASP A 152 -9.00 37.17 -20.79
CA ASP A 152 -10.47 37.23 -20.67
C ASP A 152 -11.13 36.54 -21.88
N GLU A 153 -10.67 36.80 -23.10
CA GLU A 153 -11.17 36.15 -24.32
C GLU A 153 -11.05 34.62 -24.26
N VAL A 154 -9.88 34.11 -23.87
CA VAL A 154 -9.63 32.67 -23.77
C VAL A 154 -10.45 32.05 -22.63
N TYR A 155 -10.59 32.75 -21.51
CA TYR A 155 -11.38 32.29 -20.35
C TYR A 155 -12.87 32.21 -20.68
N ASP A 156 -13.41 33.19 -21.40
CA ASP A 156 -14.80 33.17 -21.86
C ASP A 156 -15.05 32.03 -22.84
N GLN A 157 -14.12 31.80 -23.77
CA GLN A 157 -14.19 30.66 -24.70
C GLN A 157 -14.13 29.31 -23.95
N PHE A 158 -13.25 29.20 -22.95
CA PHE A 158 -13.16 28.02 -22.10
C PHE A 158 -14.48 27.74 -21.37
N ASN A 159 -15.09 28.76 -20.77
CA ASN A 159 -16.38 28.63 -20.08
C ASN A 159 -17.50 28.20 -21.03
N SER A 160 -17.56 28.78 -22.23
CA SER A 160 -18.53 28.38 -23.26
C SER A 160 -18.36 26.92 -23.66
N ASN A 161 -17.11 26.49 -23.92
CA ASN A 161 -16.82 25.12 -24.33
C ASN A 161 -17.14 24.12 -23.21
N ASN A 162 -16.87 24.45 -21.94
CA ASN A 162 -17.20 23.57 -20.83
C ASN A 162 -18.69 23.36 -20.66
N ASN A 163 -19.49 24.42 -20.80
CA ASN A 163 -20.95 24.31 -20.76
C ASN A 163 -21.46 23.37 -21.87
N GLU A 164 -20.88 23.45 -23.07
CA GLU A 164 -21.22 22.54 -24.17
C GLU A 164 -20.83 21.08 -23.84
N ILE A 165 -19.64 20.87 -23.27
CA ILE A 165 -19.19 19.53 -22.86
C ILE A 165 -20.11 18.94 -21.78
N GLU A 166 -20.52 19.72 -20.78
CA GLU A 166 -21.46 19.26 -19.75
C GLU A 166 -22.80 18.81 -20.34
N LEU A 167 -23.33 19.55 -21.32
CA LEU A 167 -24.55 19.16 -22.03
C LEU A 167 -24.35 17.85 -22.81
N LEU A 168 -23.22 17.68 -23.49
CA LEU A 168 -22.89 16.45 -24.23
C LEU A 168 -22.71 15.25 -23.30
N LEU A 169 -22.14 15.43 -22.11
CA LEU A 169 -22.01 14.37 -21.10
C LEU A 169 -23.39 13.89 -20.64
N LEU A 170 -24.31 14.83 -20.35
CA LEU A 170 -25.68 14.52 -19.97
C LEU A 170 -26.44 13.78 -21.09
N GLU A 171 -26.24 14.18 -22.36
CA GLU A 171 -26.86 13.50 -23.50
C GLU A 171 -26.31 12.07 -23.67
N ASN A 172 -24.99 11.89 -23.55
CA ASN A 172 -24.37 10.57 -23.62
C ASN A 172 -24.85 9.62 -22.52
N GLU A 173 -25.08 10.12 -21.30
CA GLU A 173 -25.63 9.32 -20.21
C GLU A 173 -27.02 8.79 -20.58
N LYS A 174 -27.90 9.65 -21.11
CA LYS A 174 -29.24 9.25 -21.58
C LYS A 174 -29.17 8.22 -22.70
N LEU A 175 -28.27 8.42 -23.68
CA LEU A 175 -28.08 7.48 -24.79
C LEU A 175 -27.61 6.11 -24.29
N ASN A 176 -26.67 6.08 -23.34
CA ASN A 176 -26.19 4.84 -22.72
C ASN A 176 -27.31 4.10 -21.97
N GLU A 177 -28.21 4.82 -21.30
CA GLU A 177 -29.38 4.22 -20.67
C GLU A 177 -30.32 3.58 -21.72
N TYR A 178 -30.59 4.28 -22.82
CA TYR A 178 -31.39 3.74 -23.92
C TYR A 178 -30.75 2.50 -24.54
N LEU A 179 -29.45 2.51 -24.80
CA LEU A 179 -28.71 1.36 -25.30
C LEU A 179 -28.79 0.17 -24.33
N SER A 180 -28.59 0.42 -23.04
CA SER A 180 -28.71 -0.61 -22.00
C SER A 180 -30.11 -1.23 -21.96
N ARG A 181 -31.16 -0.43 -22.20
CA ARG A 181 -32.53 -0.93 -22.29
C ARG A 181 -32.76 -1.77 -23.54
N LEU A 182 -32.23 -1.34 -24.68
CA LEU A 182 -32.30 -2.09 -25.94
C LEU A 182 -31.58 -3.43 -25.82
N ASP A 183 -30.38 -3.46 -25.25
CA ASP A 183 -29.62 -4.70 -25.01
C ASP A 183 -30.40 -5.69 -24.14
N ARG A 184 -31.05 -5.21 -23.07
CA ARG A 184 -31.92 -6.06 -22.23
C ARG A 184 -33.11 -6.61 -23.00
N MET A 185 -33.69 -5.83 -23.91
CA MET A 185 -34.79 -6.30 -24.77
C MET A 185 -34.29 -7.33 -25.78
N GLU A 186 -33.15 -7.09 -26.41
CA GLU A 186 -32.55 -8.03 -27.36
C GLU A 186 -32.20 -9.36 -26.69
N GLN A 187 -31.60 -9.33 -25.49
CA GLN A 187 -31.30 -10.53 -24.72
C GLN A 187 -32.56 -11.34 -24.39
N LYS A 188 -33.68 -10.68 -24.05
CA LYS A 188 -34.96 -11.35 -23.80
C LYS A 188 -35.48 -12.06 -25.05
N VAL A 189 -35.46 -11.37 -26.19
CA VAL A 189 -35.89 -11.93 -27.48
C VAL A 189 -35.00 -13.12 -27.89
N ARG A 190 -33.67 -13.01 -27.72
CA ARG A 190 -32.72 -14.10 -28.02
C ARG A 190 -32.89 -15.31 -27.10
N ALA A 191 -33.29 -15.10 -25.85
CA ALA A 191 -33.51 -16.18 -24.88
C ALA A 191 -34.81 -16.98 -25.12
N GLY A 192 -35.60 -16.63 -26.15
CA GLY A 192 -36.76 -17.42 -26.57
C GLY A 192 -38.01 -17.25 -25.70
N ASN A 193 -38.20 -16.07 -25.10
CA ASN A 193 -39.50 -15.62 -24.58
C ASN A 193 -40.05 -14.49 -25.46
#